data_AF-A0A1L8RJK3-F1
#
_entry.id   AF-A0A1L8RJK3-F1
#
_cell.length_a   1.000
_cell.length_b   1.000
_cell.length_c   1.000
_cell.angle_alpha   90.00
_cell.angle_beta   90.00
_cell.angle_gamma   90.00
#
_symmetry.space_group_name_H-M   'P 1'
#
loop_
_entity.id
_entity.type
_entity.pdbx_description
1 polymer ?
#
loop_
_entity_poly.entity_id
_entity_poly.type
_entity_poly.pdbx_seq_one_letter_code
_entity_poly.pdbx_strand_id
1 'polypeptide(L)'
;MILAGKVVADYRHAKDALANPAAKAKQQAFQNAKTTFERIEPYGKYAPDFREKQRALRQAKRTLDLDETVAAFRLAETQLQDILDQTGQALAQTISEEIKVDAGNPFFTTKGCGGACHAS
;
A
#
# COMPACT_ATOMS: atom_id res chain seq x y z
N MET A 1 -1.73 -0.38 25.88
CA MET A 1 -3.00 -0.86 25.28
C MET A 1 -2.92 -1.16 23.78
N ILE A 2 -2.13 -0.45 22.95
CA ILE A 2 -2.05 -0.78 21.50
C ILE A 2 -1.11 -1.96 21.21
N LEU A 3 0.05 -2.01 21.85
CA LEU A 3 1.10 -3.03 21.59
C LEU A 3 0.72 -4.48 21.96
N ALA A 4 -0.30 -4.67 22.81
CA ALA A 4 -0.78 -5.97 23.26
C ALA A 4 -2.15 -6.35 22.64
N GLY A 5 -2.66 -5.53 21.73
CA GLY A 5 -3.94 -5.79 21.07
C GLY A 5 -3.83 -6.92 20.07
N LYS A 6 -4.94 -7.67 19.88
CA LYS A 6 -5.09 -8.74 18.89
C LYS A 6 -4.57 -8.34 17.50
N VAL A 7 -4.80 -7.09 17.09
CA VAL A 7 -4.37 -6.56 15.78
C VAL A 7 -2.84 -6.54 15.61
N VAL A 8 -2.08 -6.21 16.66
CA VAL A 8 -0.61 -6.22 16.60
C VAL A 8 -0.09 -7.66 16.54
N ALA A 9 -0.72 -8.58 17.25
CA ALA A 9 -0.39 -10.01 17.17
C ALA A 9 -0.69 -10.57 15.77
N ASP A 10 -1.87 -10.28 15.22
CA ASP A 10 -2.27 -10.69 13.87
C ASP A 10 -1.32 -10.13 12.80
N TYR A 11 -0.91 -8.86 12.91
CA TYR A 11 0.09 -8.26 12.03
C TYR A 11 1.45 -8.97 12.11
N ARG A 12 1.93 -9.28 13.33
CA ARG A 12 3.20 -9.99 13.52
C ARG A 12 3.14 -11.39 12.91
N HIS A 13 2.06 -12.14 13.17
CA HIS A 13 1.86 -13.45 12.58
C HIS A 13 1.80 -13.41 11.05
N ALA A 14 1.07 -12.45 10.47
CA ALA A 14 1.01 -12.29 9.02
C ALA A 14 2.36 -11.90 8.43
N LYS A 15 3.14 -11.06 9.13
CA LYS A 15 4.51 -10.68 8.74
C LYS A 15 5.46 -11.88 8.75
N ASP A 16 5.36 -12.73 9.76
CA ASP A 16 6.17 -13.95 9.86
C ASP A 16 5.77 -14.96 8.77
N ALA A 17 4.48 -15.10 8.48
CA ALA A 17 3.98 -15.94 7.38
C ALA A 17 4.47 -15.46 6.00
N LEU A 18 4.56 -14.14 5.80
CA LEU A 18 5.11 -13.51 4.60
C LEU A 18 6.62 -13.73 4.44
N ALA A 19 7.34 -14.08 5.52
CA ALA A 19 8.79 -14.29 5.47
C ALA A 19 9.21 -15.52 4.65
N ASN A 20 8.26 -16.29 4.13
CA ASN A 20 8.49 -17.45 3.29
C ASN A 20 9.24 -17.09 1.99
N PRO A 21 10.04 -18.01 1.43
CA PRO A 21 10.85 -17.74 0.23
C PRO A 21 10.01 -17.53 -1.03
N ALA A 22 8.83 -18.16 -1.13
CA ALA A 22 7.97 -18.08 -2.32
C ALA A 22 7.33 -16.69 -2.50
N ALA A 23 6.78 -16.10 -1.43
CA ALA A 23 6.20 -14.77 -1.42
C ALA A 23 7.29 -13.71 -1.62
N LYS A 24 8.47 -13.89 -1.00
CA LYS A 24 9.63 -13.02 -1.24
C LYS A 24 10.07 -13.03 -2.72
N ALA A 25 10.10 -14.19 -3.37
CA ALA A 25 10.43 -14.28 -4.79
C ALA A 25 9.40 -13.54 -5.65
N LYS A 26 8.10 -13.67 -5.36
CA LYS A 26 7.03 -12.92 -6.05
C LYS A 26 7.15 -11.41 -5.83
N GLN A 27 7.45 -10.97 -4.61
CA GLN A 27 7.71 -9.56 -4.29
C GLN A 27 8.89 -9.02 -5.07
N GLN A 28 10.02 -9.73 -5.09
CA GLN A 28 11.20 -9.32 -5.85
C GLN A 28 10.91 -9.26 -7.35
N ALA A 29 10.21 -10.24 -7.91
CA ALA A 29 9.82 -10.25 -9.31
C ALA A 29 8.96 -9.01 -9.67
N PHE A 30 8.01 -8.65 -8.81
CA PHE A 30 7.20 -7.44 -8.99
C PHE A 30 8.06 -6.16 -8.90
N GLN A 31 8.95 -6.04 -7.91
CA GLN A 31 9.81 -4.86 -7.78
C GLN A 31 10.77 -4.71 -8.97
N ASN A 32 11.32 -5.81 -9.48
CA ASN A 32 12.18 -5.80 -10.66
C ASN A 32 11.40 -5.39 -11.92
N ALA A 33 10.18 -5.90 -12.11
CA ALA A 33 9.33 -5.49 -13.22
C ALA A 33 8.91 -4.02 -13.11
N LYS A 34 8.63 -3.55 -11.88
CA LYS A 34 8.27 -2.16 -11.58
C LYS A 34 9.41 -1.21 -11.91
N THR A 35 10.59 -1.43 -11.35
CA THR A 35 11.79 -0.62 -11.64
C THR A 35 12.15 -0.60 -13.13
N THR A 36 12.00 -1.73 -13.83
CA THR A 36 12.22 -1.80 -15.28
C THR A 36 11.21 -0.95 -16.06
N PHE A 37 9.94 -0.94 -15.62
CA PHE A 37 8.89 -0.13 -16.22
C PHE A 37 9.04 1.36 -15.89
N GLU A 38 9.34 1.73 -14.65
CA GLU A 38 9.54 3.13 -14.22
C GLU A 38 10.66 3.82 -15.00
N ARG A 39 11.68 3.08 -15.44
CA ARG A 39 12.75 3.61 -16.30
C ARG A 39 12.28 4.01 -17.70
N ILE A 40 11.26 3.34 -18.22
CA ILE A 40 10.74 3.59 -19.57
C ILE A 40 9.44 4.38 -19.58
N GLU A 41 8.75 4.44 -18.43
CA GLU A 41 7.47 5.12 -18.24
C GLU A 41 7.49 6.60 -18.68
N PRO A 42 8.52 7.41 -18.37
CA PRO A 42 8.59 8.81 -18.81
C PRO A 42 8.59 8.99 -20.33
N TYR A 43 9.10 8.00 -21.06
CA TYR A 43 9.18 8.02 -22.53
C TYR A 43 7.88 7.54 -23.19
N GLY A 44 6.96 6.96 -22.41
CA GLY A 44 5.64 6.54 -22.88
C GLY A 44 5.69 5.65 -24.12
N LYS A 45 4.82 5.93 -25.09
CA LYS A 45 4.66 5.13 -26.33
C LYS A 45 5.91 5.12 -27.22
N TYR A 46 6.88 5.99 -26.97
CA TYR A 46 8.12 6.08 -27.74
C TYR A 46 9.23 5.18 -27.18
N ALA A 47 9.03 4.59 -26.00
CA ALA A 47 10.00 3.66 -25.43
C ALA A 47 9.98 2.31 -26.16
N PRO A 48 11.15 1.72 -26.49
CA PRO A 48 11.20 0.35 -26.96
C PRO A 48 10.61 -0.59 -25.91
N ASP A 49 9.82 -1.56 -26.36
CA ASP A 49 9.19 -2.59 -25.53
C ASP A 49 8.23 -2.08 -24.45
N PHE A 50 7.69 -0.86 -24.58
CA PHE A 50 6.78 -0.27 -23.59
C PHE A 50 5.61 -1.19 -23.23
N ARG A 51 4.92 -1.72 -24.25
CA ARG A 51 3.77 -2.62 -24.09
C ARG A 51 4.15 -3.95 -23.44
N GLU A 52 5.33 -4.47 -23.76
CA GLU A 52 5.81 -5.73 -23.21
C GLU A 52 6.13 -5.59 -21.72
N LYS A 53 6.91 -4.56 -21.35
CA LYS A 53 7.26 -4.26 -19.96
C LYS A 53 6.02 -3.90 -19.13
N GLN A 54 5.05 -3.18 -19.71
CA GLN A 54 3.76 -2.92 -19.06
C GLN A 54 2.99 -4.22 -18.79
N ARG A 55 2.99 -5.16 -19.75
CA ARG A 55 2.33 -6.46 -19.58
C ARG A 55 3.02 -7.30 -18.50
N ALA A 56 4.35 -7.36 -18.51
CA ALA A 56 5.15 -8.05 -17.51
C ALA A 56 4.89 -7.49 -16.10
N LEU A 57 4.84 -6.15 -15.95
CA LEU A 57 4.49 -5.51 -14.69
C LEU A 57 3.10 -5.91 -14.20
N ARG A 58 2.09 -5.88 -15.06
CA ARG A 58 0.70 -6.28 -14.71
C ARG A 58 0.61 -7.76 -14.34
N GLN A 59 1.33 -8.63 -15.04
CA GLN A 59 1.37 -10.06 -14.72
C GLN A 59 2.04 -10.31 -13.37
N ALA A 60 3.21 -9.71 -13.13
CA ALA A 60 3.90 -9.82 -11.84
C ALA A 60 3.03 -9.28 -10.69
N LYS A 61 2.34 -8.15 -10.91
CA LYS A 61 1.39 -7.60 -9.94
C LYS A 61 0.24 -8.57 -9.66
N ARG A 62 -0.37 -9.15 -10.69
CA ARG A 62 -1.48 -10.12 -10.52
C ARG A 62 -1.03 -11.36 -9.74
N THR A 63 0.16 -11.88 -10.01
CA THR A 63 0.73 -13.01 -9.26
C THR A 63 0.97 -12.68 -7.79
N LEU A 64 1.37 -11.43 -7.51
CA LEU A 64 1.53 -10.93 -6.15
C LEU A 64 0.18 -10.75 -5.43
N ASP A 65 -0.79 -10.12 -6.10
CA ASP A 65 -2.11 -9.78 -5.55
C ASP A 65 -2.96 -11.04 -5.29
N LEU A 66 -2.76 -12.12 -6.06
CA LEU A 66 -3.42 -13.41 -5.87
C LEU A 66 -2.78 -14.28 -4.78
N ASP A 67 -1.65 -13.88 -4.21
CA ASP A 67 -1.00 -14.63 -3.15
C ASP A 67 -1.72 -14.38 -1.81
N GLU A 68 -2.28 -15.44 -1.24
CA GLU A 68 -3.04 -15.36 0.02
C GLU A 68 -2.21 -14.83 1.19
N THR A 69 -0.90 -15.12 1.23
CA THR A 69 -0.01 -14.65 2.30
C THR A 69 0.23 -13.15 2.19
N VAL A 70 0.38 -12.64 0.96
CA VAL A 70 0.49 -11.21 0.69
C VAL A 70 -0.82 -10.50 1.01
N ALA A 71 -1.96 -11.06 0.59
CA ALA A 71 -3.28 -10.48 0.87
C ALA A 71 -3.58 -10.41 2.38
N ALA A 72 -3.32 -11.49 3.12
CA ALA A 72 -3.50 -11.53 4.56
C ALA A 72 -2.59 -10.52 5.29
N PHE A 73 -1.32 -10.40 4.86
CA PHE A 73 -0.42 -9.40 5.39
C PHE A 73 -0.91 -7.97 5.12
N ARG A 74 -1.35 -7.66 3.90
CA ARG A 74 -1.89 -6.34 3.55
C ARG A 74 -3.11 -5.98 4.39
N LEU A 75 -4.01 -6.94 4.61
CA LEU A 75 -5.17 -6.73 5.46
C LEU A 75 -4.76 -6.39 6.90
N ALA A 76 -3.85 -7.18 7.48
CA ALA A 76 -3.37 -6.93 8.84
C ALA A 76 -2.58 -5.61 8.97
N GLU A 77 -1.84 -5.23 7.93
CA GLU A 77 -1.15 -3.94 7.83
C GLU A 77 -2.14 -2.78 7.80
N THR A 78 -3.20 -2.85 6.99
CA THR A 78 -4.25 -1.82 6.94
C THR A 78 -4.97 -1.68 8.27
N GLN A 79 -5.34 -2.80 8.91
CA GLN A 79 -6.01 -2.76 10.22
C GLN A 79 -5.14 -2.13 11.31
N LEU A 80 -3.83 -2.40 11.29
CA LEU A 80 -2.89 -1.77 12.22
C LEU A 80 -2.76 -0.27 11.93
N GLN A 81 -2.65 0.11 10.65
CA GLN A 81 -2.57 1.51 10.24
C GLN A 81 -3.81 2.29 10.67
N ASP A 82 -5.02 1.72 10.53
CA ASP A 82 -6.27 2.36 10.94
C ASP A 82 -6.28 2.72 12.43
N ILE A 83 -5.76 1.83 13.29
CA ILE A 83 -5.66 2.09 14.73
C ILE A 83 -4.65 3.21 15.01
N LEU A 84 -3.52 3.22 14.30
CA LEU A 84 -2.52 4.28 14.44
C LEU A 84 -3.07 5.63 13.99
N ASP A 85 -3.79 5.67 12.87
CA ASP A 85 -4.41 6.88 12.33
C ASP A 85 -5.48 7.43 13.29
N GLN A 86 -6.35 6.57 13.84
CA GLN A 86 -7.35 6.95 14.83
C GLN A 86 -6.71 7.49 16.12
N THR A 87 -5.65 6.84 16.60
CA THR A 87 -4.93 7.29 17.80
C THR A 87 -4.25 8.64 17.54
N GLY A 88 -3.63 8.82 16.37
CA GLY A 88 -3.02 10.08 15.97
C GLY A 88 -4.01 11.23 15.88
N GLN A 89 -5.19 10.97 15.29
CA GLN A 89 -6.28 11.95 15.24
C GLN A 89 -6.81 12.32 16.62
N ALA A 90 -7.04 11.33 17.49
CA ALA A 90 -7.50 11.59 18.85
C ALA A 90 -6.51 12.45 19.65
N LEU A 91 -5.20 12.19 19.48
CA LEU A 91 -4.15 13.00 20.11
C LEU A 91 -4.12 14.43 19.56
N ALA A 92 -4.19 14.59 18.23
CA ALA A 92 -4.20 15.91 17.61
C ALA A 92 -5.41 16.75 18.07
N GLN A 93 -6.61 16.16 18.07
CA GLN A 93 -7.84 16.82 18.56
C GLN A 93 -7.75 17.22 20.03
N THR A 94 -7.04 16.44 20.86
CA THR A 94 -6.84 16.79 22.28
C THR A 94 -5.95 18.03 22.45
N ILE A 95 -5.03 18.28 21.51
CA ILE A 95 -4.10 19.42 21.57
C ILE A 95 -4.69 20.66 20.88
N SER A 96 -5.27 20.50 19.69
CA SER A 96 -5.94 21.57 18.94
C SER A 96 -6.77 21.02 17.79
N GLU A 97 -7.99 21.51 17.64
CA GLU A 97 -8.91 21.15 16.54
C GLU A 97 -8.44 21.63 15.16
N GLU A 98 -7.48 22.57 15.10
CA GLU A 98 -6.95 23.12 13.84
C GLU A 98 -5.80 22.29 13.26
N ILE A 99 -5.20 21.39 14.06
CA ILE A 99 -4.08 20.56 13.61
C ILE A 99 -4.60 19.46 12.68
N LYS A 100 -4.21 19.55 11.41
CA LYS A 100 -4.51 18.52 10.40
C LYS A 100 -3.50 17.39 10.51
N VAL A 101 -4.00 16.16 10.66
CA VAL A 101 -3.22 14.94 10.58
C VAL A 101 -3.44 14.33 9.20
N ASP A 102 -2.38 14.22 8.41
CA ASP A 102 -2.40 13.44 7.18
C ASP A 102 -2.45 11.96 7.56
N ALA A 103 -3.66 11.45 7.81
CA ALA A 103 -3.88 10.02 7.99
C ALA A 103 -3.66 9.31 6.66
N GLY A 104 -2.85 8.24 6.66
CA GLY A 104 -2.54 7.47 5.45
C GLY A 104 -3.76 6.81 4.82
N ASN A 105 -4.86 6.68 5.58
CA ASN A 105 -6.13 6.20 5.08
C ASN A 105 -7.03 7.36 4.56
N PRO A 106 -7.39 7.38 3.25
CA PRO A 106 -8.25 8.42 2.66
C PRO A 106 -9.67 8.47 3.24
N PHE A 107 -10.11 7.46 4.02
CA PHE A 107 -11.39 7.52 4.72
C PHE A 107 -11.43 8.57 5.85
N PHE A 108 -10.28 8.95 6.39
CA PHE A 108 -10.21 9.88 7.52
C PHE A 108 -9.78 11.30 7.16
N THR A 109 -9.56 11.60 5.87
CA THR A 109 -9.39 12.99 5.44
C THR A 109 -10.75 13.69 5.53
N THR A 110 -11.08 14.25 6.69
CA THR A 110 -12.26 15.08 6.83
C THR A 110 -12.10 16.33 5.97
N LYS A 111 -12.91 16.41 4.90
CA LYS A 111 -13.21 17.61 4.09
C LYS A 111 -12.03 18.22 3.33
N GLY A 112 -11.71 17.61 2.21
CA GLY A 112 -11.14 18.28 1.04
C GLY A 112 -11.93 17.89 -0.20
N CYS A 113 -13.00 18.63 -0.52
CA CYS A 113 -13.58 18.62 -1.86
C CYS A 113 -12.56 19.29 -2.81
N GLY A 114 -11.52 18.54 -3.18
CA GLY A 114 -10.57 18.87 -4.23
C GLY A 114 -10.89 18.01 -5.45
N GLY A 115 -12.15 18.05 -5.89
CA GLY A 115 -12.58 17.40 -7.12
C GLY A 115 -11.93 18.08 -8.31
N ALA A 116 -10.71 17.66 -8.65
CA ALA A 116 -10.25 17.71 -10.03
C ALA A 116 -11.01 16.59 -10.76
N CYS A 117 -12.26 16.88 -11.10
CA CYS A 117 -12.97 16.18 -12.15
C CYS A 117 -12.05 16.17 -13.37
N HIS A 118 -11.62 14.97 -13.77
CA HIS A 118 -10.90 14.75 -15.02
C HIS A 118 -11.77 15.28 -16.15
N ALA A 119 -11.45 16.49 -16.61
CA ALA A 119 -11.95 17.04 -17.85
C ALA A 119 -11.01 16.56 -18.96
N SER A 120 -11.57 15.76 -19.88
CA SER A 120 -11.05 15.40 -21.20
C SER A 120 -9.87 14.43 -21.28
#